data_AF-A0A4W2GFY7-F1
#
_entry.id   AF-A0A4W2GFY7-F1
#
_cell.length_a   1.000
_cell.length_b   1.000
_cell.length_c   1.000
_cell.angle_alpha   90.00
_cell.angle_beta   90.00
_cell.angle_gamma   90.00
#
_symmetry.space_group_name_H-M   'P 1'
#
loop_
_entity.id
_entity.type
_entity.pdbx_description
1 polymer ?
#
loop_
_entity_poly.entity_id
_entity_poly.type
_entity_poly.pdbx_seq_one_letter_code
_entity_poly.pdbx_strand_id
1 'polypeptide(L)'
;TLHCVLRNSTTWSSLRTQGNGNPLQYSCLENPMDGGFRYSDWQDKLFMSFGTIMAITHGSGLPLMMIVFGEMTDRFVNTGGNFSLPVNFSLAMLNSGRILEEMTRYAYYYSGLGAGVLVAAYIQVSFWTLAAGRQIKKIRQEFFHAILRQEIGWFDISDIAELNTRLTE
;
A
#
# COMPACT_ATOMS: atom_id res chain seq x y z
N THR A 1 6.91 -6.70 -22.06
CA THR A 1 8.37 -6.45 -22.10
C THR A 1 9.02 -6.67 -23.47
N LEU A 2 8.29 -6.66 -24.60
CA LEU A 2 8.95 -6.76 -25.92
C LEU A 2 8.36 -5.88 -27.04
N HIS A 3 7.32 -5.09 -26.79
CA HIS A 3 6.64 -4.33 -27.85
C HIS A 3 7.06 -2.85 -27.97
N CYS A 4 7.98 -2.36 -27.13
CA CYS A 4 8.41 -0.95 -27.11
C CYS A 4 9.80 -0.67 -27.70
N VAL A 5 10.53 -1.69 -28.18
CA VAL A 5 11.93 -1.51 -28.64
C VAL A 5 12.04 -1.06 -30.11
N LEU A 6 10.93 -1.00 -30.87
CA LEU A 6 10.97 -0.76 -32.31
C LEU A 6 10.10 0.41 -32.77
N ARG A 7 10.17 1.57 -32.12
CA ARG A 7 9.64 2.80 -32.72
C ARG A 7 10.66 3.95 -32.65
N ASN A 8 11.39 4.03 -33.75
CA ASN A 8 12.08 5.20 -34.33
C ASN A 8 13.34 5.74 -33.68
N SER A 9 14.45 5.13 -34.09
CA SER A 9 15.80 5.69 -34.19
C SER A 9 16.01 6.67 -35.37
N THR A 10 14.95 7.17 -36.03
CA THR A 10 15.05 7.94 -37.29
C THR A 10 14.63 9.41 -37.22
N THR A 11 14.26 9.94 -36.05
CA THR A 11 13.88 11.37 -35.88
C THR A 11 14.99 12.27 -35.29
N TRP A 12 16.20 11.75 -35.12
CA TRP A 12 17.31 12.44 -34.46
C TRP A 12 18.10 13.46 -35.30
N SER A 13 17.79 13.65 -36.59
CA SER A 13 18.57 14.52 -37.49
C SER A 13 17.97 15.91 -37.78
N SER A 14 16.75 16.24 -37.30
CA SER A 14 16.06 17.49 -37.70
C SER A 14 15.83 18.54 -36.60
N LEU A 15 16.43 18.40 -35.41
CA LEU A 15 16.25 19.38 -34.31
C LEU A 15 17.58 19.98 -33.83
N ARG A 16 18.41 20.40 -34.78
CA ARG A 16 19.44 21.42 -34.56
C ARG A 16 18.90 22.71 -35.16
N THR A 17 18.90 23.79 -34.37
CA THR A 17 18.45 25.17 -34.70
C THR A 17 16.94 25.44 -34.71
N GLN A 18 16.34 25.68 -33.53
CA GLN A 18 15.49 26.86 -33.32
C GLN A 18 15.58 27.26 -31.85
N GLY A 19 16.29 28.37 -31.58
CA GLY A 19 16.15 29.11 -30.34
C GLY A 19 14.85 29.88 -30.37
N ASN A 20 13.90 29.50 -29.51
CA ASN A 20 12.86 30.34 -28.94
C ASN A 20 12.15 29.48 -27.89
N GLY A 21 11.95 30.01 -26.69
CA GLY A 21 11.39 29.29 -25.55
C GLY A 21 10.08 28.61 -25.91
N ASN A 22 10.05 27.28 -25.85
CA ASN A 22 8.92 26.46 -26.29
C ASN A 22 8.92 25.07 -25.61
N PRO A 23 7.76 24.39 -25.58
CA PRO A 23 7.28 23.49 -24.53
C PRO A 23 7.75 22.03 -24.65
N LEU A 24 9.02 21.80 -25.01
CA LEU A 24 9.55 20.44 -25.26
C LEU A 24 10.10 19.73 -24.01
N GLN A 25 10.11 20.40 -22.86
CA GLN A 25 10.63 19.82 -21.62
C GLN A 25 9.61 18.87 -20.93
N TYR A 26 8.32 18.93 -21.32
CA TYR A 26 7.25 18.14 -20.70
C TYR A 26 7.12 16.73 -21.29
N SER A 27 7.61 16.46 -22.50
CA SER A 27 7.39 15.16 -23.18
C SER A 27 8.19 14.00 -22.57
N CYS A 28 9.22 14.27 -21.77
CA CYS A 28 9.95 13.23 -21.01
C CYS A 28 9.32 12.91 -19.64
N LEU A 29 8.33 13.71 -19.21
CA LEU A 29 7.57 13.47 -17.97
C LEU A 29 6.39 12.50 -18.17
N GLU A 30 6.12 12.04 -19.40
CA GLU A 30 4.87 11.36 -19.74
C GLU A 30 4.82 9.86 -19.39
N ASN A 31 5.91 9.28 -18.88
CA ASN A 31 5.86 7.96 -18.23
C ASN A 31 6.34 8.06 -16.77
N PRO A 32 5.57 8.71 -15.88
CA PRO A 32 5.94 8.83 -14.47
C PRO A 32 6.03 7.46 -13.76
N MET A 33 5.42 6.41 -14.35
CA MET A 33 5.43 5.05 -13.84
C MET A 33 6.72 4.27 -14.17
N ASP A 34 7.41 4.60 -15.27
CA ASP A 34 8.59 3.85 -15.72
C ASP A 34 9.91 4.40 -15.15
N GLY A 35 9.94 5.68 -14.78
CA GLY A 35 11.11 6.34 -14.19
C GLY A 35 11.34 6.03 -12.72
N GLY A 36 10.27 5.92 -11.92
CA GLY A 36 10.35 5.74 -10.46
C GLY A 36 10.90 4.39 -10.00
N PHE A 37 10.66 3.32 -10.80
CA PHE A 37 11.16 1.97 -10.51
C PHE A 37 12.54 1.67 -11.08
N ARG A 38 13.11 2.58 -11.87
CA ARG A 38 14.37 2.34 -12.58
C ARG A 38 15.59 2.26 -11.66
N TYR A 39 15.47 2.79 -10.43
CA TYR A 39 16.50 2.76 -9.38
C TYR A 39 16.15 1.81 -8.20
N SER A 40 15.18 0.91 -8.39
CA SER A 40 14.76 -0.03 -7.36
C SER A 40 15.61 -1.30 -7.42
N ASP A 41 16.39 -1.55 -6.37
CA ASP A 41 17.18 -2.78 -6.22
C ASP A 41 16.24 -4.00 -6.09
N TRP A 42 16.75 -5.19 -6.39
CA TRP A 42 16.01 -6.46 -6.21
C TRP A 42 15.36 -6.58 -4.81
N GLN A 43 16.03 -6.07 -3.78
CA GLN A 43 15.55 -6.11 -2.40
C GLN A 43 14.31 -5.23 -2.20
N ASP A 44 14.25 -4.06 -2.85
CA ASP A 44 13.13 -3.13 -2.71
C ASP A 44 11.87 -3.70 -3.38
N LYS A 45 12.05 -4.39 -4.53
CA LYS A 45 10.96 -5.12 -5.22
C LYS A 45 10.39 -6.25 -4.36
N LEU A 46 11.24 -6.97 -3.62
CA LEU A 46 10.77 -7.99 -2.67
C LEU A 46 9.91 -7.38 -1.56
N PHE A 47 10.36 -6.28 -0.93
CA PHE A 47 9.61 -5.63 0.14
C PHE A 47 8.25 -5.09 -0.33
N MET A 48 8.17 -4.55 -1.54
CA MET A 48 6.89 -4.10 -2.11
C MET A 48 5.96 -5.27 -2.41
N SER A 49 6.47 -6.38 -2.98
CA SER A 49 5.65 -7.57 -3.23
C SER A 49 5.06 -8.14 -1.93
N PHE A 50 5.87 -8.24 -0.88
CA PHE A 50 5.42 -8.74 0.42
C PHE A 50 4.41 -7.78 1.07
N GLY A 51 4.65 -6.46 0.98
CA GLY A 51 3.73 -5.44 1.45
C GLY A 51 2.37 -5.48 0.74
N THR A 52 2.33 -5.78 -0.56
CA THR A 52 1.06 -5.93 -1.30
C THR A 52 0.28 -7.17 -0.90
N ILE A 53 0.94 -8.31 -0.69
CA ILE A 53 0.28 -9.54 -0.23
C ILE A 53 -0.35 -9.32 1.15
N MET A 54 0.40 -8.71 2.07
CA MET A 54 -0.11 -8.38 3.41
C MET A 54 -1.24 -7.35 3.37
N ALA A 55 -1.21 -6.39 2.44
CA ALA A 55 -2.30 -5.43 2.25
C ALA A 55 -3.61 -6.11 1.83
N ILE A 56 -3.55 -7.12 0.95
CA ILE A 56 -4.72 -7.90 0.55
C ILE A 56 -5.28 -8.67 1.76
N THR A 57 -4.41 -9.33 2.53
CA THR A 57 -4.82 -10.05 3.74
C THR A 57 -5.43 -9.11 4.77
N HIS A 58 -4.80 -7.97 5.06
CA HIS A 58 -5.32 -6.96 5.98
C HIS A 58 -6.69 -6.40 5.52
N GLY A 59 -6.83 -6.11 4.22
CA GLY A 59 -8.09 -5.64 3.63
C GLY A 59 -9.23 -6.65 3.75
N SER A 60 -8.92 -7.96 3.70
CA SER A 60 -9.90 -9.02 3.92
C SER A 60 -10.31 -9.22 5.39
N GLY A 61 -9.64 -8.56 6.34
CA GLY A 61 -9.93 -8.70 7.77
C GLY A 61 -11.34 -8.27 8.14
N LEU A 62 -11.82 -7.14 7.60
CA LEU A 62 -13.17 -6.63 7.87
C LEU A 62 -14.30 -7.58 7.42
N PRO A 63 -14.34 -8.08 6.17
CA PRO A 63 -15.37 -9.03 5.75
C PRO A 63 -15.27 -10.38 6.49
N LEU A 64 -14.05 -10.83 6.82
CA LEU A 64 -13.86 -12.08 7.57
C LEU A 64 -14.46 -11.96 8.99
N MET A 65 -14.23 -10.83 9.68
CA MET A 65 -14.84 -10.54 10.98
C MET A 65 -16.38 -10.50 10.90
N MET A 66 -16.92 -10.00 9.78
CA MET A 66 -18.37 -9.96 9.54
C MET A 66 -18.99 -11.36 9.37
N ILE A 67 -18.30 -12.27 8.68
CA ILE A 67 -18.78 -13.66 8.51
C ILE A 67 -18.84 -14.39 9.86
N VAL A 68 -17.78 -14.27 10.69
CA VAL A 68 -17.76 -14.87 12.02
C VAL A 68 -18.86 -14.30 12.91
N PHE A 69 -19.17 -13.00 12.77
CA PHE A 69 -20.26 -12.37 13.51
C PHE A 69 -21.64 -12.90 13.09
N GLY A 70 -21.83 -13.12 11.79
CA GLY A 70 -23.03 -13.75 11.26
C GLY A 70 -23.24 -15.15 11.86
N GLU A 71 -22.21 -16.00 11.82
CA GLU A 71 -22.30 -17.35 12.38
C GLU A 71 -22.60 -17.33 13.88
N MET A 72 -21.95 -16.45 14.66
CA MET A 72 -22.21 -16.29 16.08
C MET A 72 -23.69 -15.90 16.33
N THR A 73 -24.23 -14.97 15.54
CA THR A 73 -25.62 -14.52 15.64
C THR A 73 -26.60 -15.63 15.29
N ASP A 74 -26.34 -16.40 14.23
CA ASP A 74 -27.18 -17.52 13.81
C ASP A 74 -27.26 -18.60 14.91
N ARG A 75 -26.18 -18.83 15.66
CA ARG A 75 -26.20 -19.77 16.80
C ARG A 75 -27.09 -19.28 17.95
N PHE A 76 -27.10 -17.97 18.23
CA PHE A 76 -28.00 -17.42 19.25
C PHE A 76 -29.46 -17.48 18.84
N VAL A 77 -29.76 -17.14 17.58
CA VAL A 77 -31.14 -17.17 17.08
C VAL A 77 -31.68 -18.60 17.07
N ASN A 78 -30.90 -19.57 16.60
CA ASN A 78 -31.31 -20.99 16.60
C ASN A 78 -31.47 -21.57 18.01
N THR A 79 -30.66 -21.11 18.97
CA THR A 79 -30.81 -21.51 20.38
C THR A 79 -32.02 -20.86 21.03
N GLY A 80 -32.33 -19.61 20.67
CA GLY A 80 -33.52 -18.88 21.12
C GLY A 80 -34.82 -19.35 20.46
N GLY A 81 -34.80 -19.85 19.22
CA GLY A 81 -35.98 -20.36 18.51
C GLY A 81 -36.59 -21.62 19.15
N ASN A 82 -35.77 -22.42 19.86
CA ASN A 82 -36.24 -23.55 20.66
C ASN A 82 -36.83 -23.13 22.02
N PHE A 83 -36.89 -21.83 22.32
CA PHE A 83 -37.50 -21.27 23.52
C PHE A 83 -38.99 -20.98 23.28
N SER A 84 -39.75 -22.01 22.92
CA SER A 84 -41.20 -22.02 23.14
C SER A 84 -41.44 -22.58 24.55
N LEU A 85 -41.60 -21.69 25.53
CA LEU A 85 -41.78 -22.00 26.96
C LEU A 85 -42.91 -23.03 27.20
N PRO A 86 -42.73 -24.02 28.11
CA PRO A 86 -42.67 -23.70 29.54
C PRO A 86 -41.50 -24.35 30.33
N VAL A 87 -40.91 -23.51 31.20
CA VAL A 87 -40.23 -23.79 32.48
C VAL A 87 -39.56 -25.16 32.73
N ASN A 88 -38.23 -25.17 32.57
CA ASN A 88 -37.31 -25.77 33.55
C ASN A 88 -36.04 -24.91 33.60
N PHE A 89 -36.02 -23.92 34.51
CA PHE A 89 -34.92 -22.96 34.73
C PHE A 89 -33.55 -23.67 34.95
N SER A 90 -33.57 -24.90 35.48
CA SER A 90 -32.38 -25.73 35.67
C SER A 90 -31.82 -26.31 34.35
N LEU A 91 -32.67 -26.61 33.36
CA LEU A 91 -32.23 -27.09 32.04
C LEU A 91 -31.66 -25.95 31.18
N ALA A 92 -32.22 -24.74 31.33
CA ALA A 92 -31.65 -23.54 30.72
C ALA A 92 -30.21 -23.30 31.20
N MET A 93 -29.93 -23.52 32.49
CA MET A 93 -28.57 -23.42 33.06
C MET A 93 -27.61 -24.50 32.54
N LEU A 94 -28.08 -25.72 32.29
CA LEU A 94 -27.28 -26.76 31.62
C LEU A 94 -27.01 -26.42 30.14
N ASN A 95 -27.99 -25.79 29.46
CA ASN A 95 -27.81 -25.32 28.09
C ASN A 95 -26.90 -24.08 28.03
N SER A 96 -26.90 -23.24 29.07
CA SER A 96 -25.96 -22.12 29.21
C SER A 96 -24.51 -22.58 29.22
N GLY A 97 -24.20 -23.75 29.80
CA GLY A 97 -22.85 -24.31 29.77
C GLY A 97 -22.35 -24.60 28.34
N ARG A 98 -23.21 -25.21 27.50
CA ARG A 98 -22.89 -25.49 26.09
C ARG A 98 -22.78 -24.20 25.27
N ILE A 99 -23.70 -23.25 25.47
CA ILE A 99 -23.67 -21.96 24.76
C ILE A 99 -22.41 -21.16 25.14
N LEU A 100 -22.05 -21.16 26.43
CA LEU A 100 -20.86 -20.48 26.92
C LEU A 100 -19.59 -21.09 26.34
N GLU A 101 -19.50 -22.42 26.25
CA GLU A 101 -18.39 -23.11 25.61
C GLU A 101 -18.25 -22.70 24.13
N GLU A 102 -19.35 -22.69 23.37
CA GLU A 102 -19.33 -22.24 21.98
C GLU A 102 -18.98 -20.75 21.84
N MET A 103 -19.52 -19.88 22.70
CA MET A 103 -19.18 -18.44 22.73
C MET A 103 -17.70 -18.22 23.04
N THR A 104 -17.12 -18.98 23.99
CA THR A 104 -15.68 -18.88 24.31
C THR A 104 -14.82 -19.29 23.13
N ARG A 105 -15.25 -20.29 22.35
CA ARG A 105 -14.57 -20.68 21.11
C ARG A 105 -14.58 -19.56 20.07
N TYR A 106 -15.70 -18.87 19.87
CA TYR A 106 -15.78 -17.70 19.00
C TYR A 106 -14.91 -16.54 19.51
N ALA A 107 -14.81 -16.32 20.82
CA ALA A 107 -13.92 -15.32 21.40
C ALA A 107 -12.44 -15.59 21.08
N TYR A 108 -12.01 -16.85 21.07
CA TYR A 108 -10.66 -17.22 20.62
C TYR A 108 -10.45 -16.93 19.13
N TYR A 109 -11.44 -17.21 18.26
CA TYR A 109 -11.34 -16.86 16.84
C TYR A 109 -11.21 -15.34 16.62
N TYR A 110 -12.01 -14.52 17.33
CA TYR A 110 -11.89 -13.07 17.27
C TYR A 110 -10.53 -12.56 17.76
N SER A 111 -10.01 -13.14 18.84
CA SER A 111 -8.70 -12.79 19.38
C SER A 111 -7.59 -13.11 18.38
N GLY A 112 -7.66 -14.28 17.73
CA GLY A 112 -6.70 -14.69 16.70
C GLY A 112 -6.75 -13.81 15.45
N LEU A 113 -7.96 -13.44 14.99
CA LEU A 113 -8.14 -12.52 13.87
C LEU A 113 -7.60 -11.12 14.18
N GLY A 114 -7.90 -10.57 15.36
CA GLY A 114 -7.38 -9.28 15.80
C GLY A 114 -5.85 -9.28 15.86
N ALA A 115 -5.24 -10.32 16.43
CA ALA A 115 -3.79 -10.46 16.45
C ALA A 115 -3.19 -10.58 15.04
N GLY A 116 -3.81 -11.38 14.16
CA GLY A 116 -3.38 -11.54 12.77
C GLY A 116 -3.44 -10.25 11.97
N VAL A 117 -4.54 -9.49 12.09
CA VAL A 117 -4.74 -8.18 11.45
C VAL A 117 -3.71 -7.18 11.97
N LEU A 118 -3.46 -7.15 13.28
CA LEU A 118 -2.45 -6.27 13.89
C LEU A 118 -1.05 -6.52 13.31
N VAL A 119 -0.63 -7.79 13.24
CA VAL A 119 0.66 -8.19 12.68
C VAL A 119 0.74 -7.86 11.19
N ALA A 120 -0.30 -8.20 10.42
CA ALA A 120 -0.35 -7.91 8.99
C ALA A 120 -0.28 -6.40 8.69
N ALA A 121 -1.03 -5.58 9.43
CA ALA A 121 -1.02 -4.13 9.31
C ALA A 121 0.36 -3.55 9.61
N TYR A 122 0.98 -3.99 10.70
CA TYR A 122 2.31 -3.52 11.10
C TYR A 122 3.35 -3.84 10.03
N ILE A 123 3.35 -5.07 9.54
CA ILE A 123 4.26 -5.54 8.50
C ILE A 123 4.03 -4.78 7.19
N GLN A 124 2.77 -4.61 6.77
CA GLN A 124 2.40 -3.86 5.58
C GLN A 124 2.98 -2.44 5.62
N VAL A 125 2.68 -1.67 6.67
CA VAL A 125 3.10 -0.26 6.78
C VAL A 125 4.63 -0.16 6.91
N SER A 126 5.26 -1.04 7.68
CA SER A 126 6.71 -1.04 7.87
C SER A 126 7.45 -1.31 6.56
N PHE A 127 7.01 -2.29 5.76
CA PHE A 127 7.68 -2.58 4.49
C PHE A 127 7.48 -1.48 3.44
N TRP A 128 6.29 -0.88 3.38
CA TRP A 128 6.03 0.25 2.47
C TRP A 128 6.86 1.48 2.84
N THR A 129 6.95 1.83 4.13
CA THR A 129 7.74 2.98 4.58
C THR A 129 9.24 2.79 4.37
N LEU A 130 9.77 1.58 4.61
CA LEU A 130 11.17 1.25 4.34
C LEU A 130 11.50 1.31 2.84
N ALA A 131 10.64 0.74 1.99
CA ALA A 131 10.83 0.79 0.53
C ALA A 131 10.78 2.24 0.01
N ALA A 132 9.80 3.04 0.45
CA ALA A 132 9.68 4.44 0.08
C ALA A 132 10.89 5.27 0.55
N GLY A 133 11.35 5.07 1.80
CA GLY A 133 12.50 5.79 2.34
C GLY A 133 13.79 5.53 1.56
N ARG A 134 14.02 4.28 1.12
CA ARG A 134 15.16 3.93 0.26
C ARG A 134 15.07 4.61 -1.10
N GLN A 135 13.89 4.60 -1.73
CA GLN A 135 13.67 5.26 -3.02
C GLN A 135 13.89 6.76 -2.93
N ILE A 136 13.30 7.43 -1.93
CA ILE A 136 13.43 8.88 -1.72
C ILE A 136 14.90 9.27 -1.50
N LYS A 137 15.65 8.50 -0.70
CA LYS A 137 17.08 8.77 -0.47
C LYS A 137 17.89 8.75 -1.76
N LYS A 138 17.63 7.76 -2.62
CA LYS A 138 18.31 7.58 -3.91
C LYS A 138 17.95 8.73 -4.87
N ILE A 139 16.67 9.10 -4.96
CA ILE A 139 16.20 10.25 -5.76
C ILE A 139 16.87 11.55 -5.30
N ARG A 140 16.91 11.81 -3.99
CA ARG A 140 17.55 13.03 -3.43
C ARG A 140 19.04 13.10 -3.74
N GLN A 141 19.75 11.96 -3.75
CA GLN A 141 21.16 11.90 -4.12
C GLN A 141 21.39 12.23 -5.59
N GLU A 142 20.63 11.60 -6.49
CA GLU A 142 20.74 11.86 -7.94
C GLU A 142 20.30 13.29 -8.30
N PHE A 143 19.27 13.81 -7.65
CA PHE A 143 18.79 15.19 -7.82
C PHE A 143 19.84 16.21 -7.38
N PHE A 144 20.42 16.04 -6.19
CA PHE A 144 21.48 16.92 -5.70
C PHE A 144 22.73 16.86 -6.57
N HIS A 145 23.11 15.65 -7.01
CA HIS A 145 24.23 15.47 -7.93
C HIS A 145 24.00 16.19 -9.27
N ALA A 146 22.78 16.15 -9.81
CA ALA A 146 22.43 16.85 -11.05
C ALA A 146 22.48 18.38 -10.90
N ILE A 147 21.98 18.93 -9.78
CA ILE A 147 22.02 20.38 -9.52
C ILE A 147 23.46 20.89 -9.46
N LEU A 148 24.35 20.18 -8.77
CA LEU A 148 25.75 20.62 -8.63
C LEU A 148 26.53 20.66 -9.95
N ARG A 149 26.04 19.98 -10.99
CA ARG A 149 26.68 19.96 -12.32
C ARG A 149 26.11 21.02 -13.27
N GLN A 150 25.13 21.79 -12.83
CA GLN A 150 24.49 22.82 -13.64
C GLN A 150 25.40 24.04 -13.80
N GLU A 151 25.33 24.72 -14.96
CA GLU A 151 26.15 25.90 -15.26
C GLU A 151 25.74 27.14 -14.47
N ILE A 152 26.68 28.07 -14.22
CA ILE A 152 26.46 29.25 -13.37
C ILE A 152 25.30 30.14 -13.87
N GLY A 153 25.11 30.24 -15.18
CA GLY A 153 24.03 31.02 -15.79
C GLY A 153 22.63 30.47 -15.52
N TRP A 154 22.50 29.19 -15.19
CA TRP A 154 21.21 28.62 -14.78
C TRP A 154 20.82 29.08 -13.37
N PHE A 155 21.80 29.22 -12.47
CA PHE A 155 21.55 29.68 -11.10
C PHE A 155 21.10 31.14 -11.03
N ASP A 156 21.52 31.99 -11.97
CA ASP A 156 21.09 33.40 -12.03
C ASP A 156 19.64 33.58 -12.50
N ILE A 157 19.07 32.60 -13.20
CA ILE A 157 17.68 32.62 -13.72
C ILE A 157 16.73 31.86 -12.79
N SER A 158 17.26 30.92 -12.00
CA SER A 158 16.47 30.04 -11.13
C SER A 158 16.28 30.66 -9.76
N ASP A 159 15.03 30.82 -9.31
CA ASP A 159 14.77 31.29 -7.95
C ASP A 159 15.20 30.22 -6.93
N ILE A 160 16.21 30.55 -6.10
CA ILE A 160 16.76 29.62 -5.10
C ILE A 160 15.72 29.31 -4.01
N ALA A 161 14.79 30.23 -3.75
CA ALA A 161 13.68 29.97 -2.83
C ALA A 161 12.77 28.85 -3.37
N GLU A 162 12.44 28.89 -4.65
CA GLU A 162 11.66 27.84 -5.31
C GLU A 162 12.44 26.51 -5.36
N LEU A 163 13.75 26.56 -5.63
CA LEU A 163 14.60 25.37 -5.69
C LEU A 163 14.69 24.65 -4.34
N ASN A 164 14.86 25.40 -3.24
CA ASN A 164 14.92 24.81 -1.90
C ASN A 164 13.60 24.14 -1.53
N THR A 165 12.46 24.74 -1.88
CA THR A 165 11.14 24.15 -1.65
C THR A 165 10.98 22.85 -2.43
N ARG A 166 11.37 22.82 -3.71
CA ARG A 166 11.35 21.62 -4.57
C ARG A 166 12.29 20.49 -4.12
N LEU A 167 13.29 20.80 -3.29
CA LEU A 167 14.24 19.83 -2.76
C LEU A 167 13.66 19.14 -1.53
N THR A 168 12.83 19.83 -0.75
CA THR A 168 12.21 19.30 0.47
C THR A 168 10.87 18.64 0.25
N GLU A 169 10.05 19.23 -0.63
CA GLU A 169 8.71 18.75 -1.01
C GLU A 169 8.75 17.65 -2.08
#